data_AF-A0A816T8T7-F1
#
_entry.id   AF-A0A816T8T7-F1
#
_cell.length_a   1.000
_cell.length_b   1.000
_cell.length_c   1.000
_cell.angle_alpha   90.00
_cell.angle_beta   90.00
_cell.angle_gamma   90.00
#
_symmetry.space_group_name_H-M   'P 1'
#
loop_
_entity.id
_entity.type
_entity.pdbx_description
1 polymer ?
#
loop_
_entity_poly.entity_id
_entity_poly.type
_entity_poly.pdbx_seq_one_letter_code
_entity_poly.pdbx_strand_id
1 'polypeptide(L)'
;MASTTDQIKSTSARSYQLPLTKVKSIIKLDNNTRMISHDSVYLLTLATEEFIRMLTRDAHSSMKQCASKRLDRLHIFSSINTNPLYEFLDGSFD
;
A
#
# COMPACT_ATOMS: atom_id res chain seq x y z
N MET A 1 -24.85 27.88 -22.30
CA MET A 1 -23.79 26.87 -22.13
C MET A 1 -22.88 27.32 -21.00
N ALA A 2 -22.35 26.37 -20.22
CA ALA A 2 -21.57 26.51 -18.99
C ALA A 2 -22.38 26.62 -17.69
N SER A 3 -22.47 25.49 -16.99
CA SER A 3 -22.31 25.37 -15.53
C SER A 3 -22.32 23.87 -15.17
N THR A 4 -21.21 23.18 -15.44
CA THR A 4 -20.94 21.87 -14.83
C THR A 4 -20.32 22.15 -13.48
N THR A 5 -21.16 22.23 -12.46
CA THR A 5 -20.72 22.21 -11.07
C THR A 5 -20.16 20.81 -10.79
N ASP A 6 -18.84 20.72 -10.67
CA ASP A 6 -18.16 19.52 -10.19
C ASP A 6 -18.76 19.09 -8.85
N GLN A 7 -19.43 17.95 -8.88
CA GLN A 7 -19.86 17.22 -7.70
C GLN A 7 -18.61 16.71 -6.99
N ILE A 8 -18.12 17.48 -6.02
CA ILE A 8 -17.22 16.98 -4.97
C ILE A 8 -18.00 15.88 -4.27
N LYS A 9 -17.68 14.64 -4.63
CA LYS A 9 -18.27 13.43 -4.06
C LYS A 9 -18.07 13.50 -2.55
N SER A 10 -19.19 13.61 -1.84
CA SER A 10 -19.28 13.70 -0.39
C SER A 10 -18.37 12.67 0.28
N THR A 11 -17.71 13.13 1.35
CA THR A 11 -16.92 12.35 2.31
C THR A 11 -17.68 11.11 2.76
N SER A 12 -17.52 10.01 2.02
CA SER A 12 -17.81 8.66 2.47
C SER A 12 -16.94 8.41 3.71
N ALA A 13 -17.53 7.84 4.76
CA ALA A 13 -16.89 7.55 6.04
C ALA A 13 -15.41 7.18 5.89
N ARG A 14 -14.51 7.69 6.75
CA ARG A 14 -13.07 7.35 6.77
C ARG A 14 -12.91 5.83 6.79
N SER A 15 -12.90 5.21 5.62
CA SER A 15 -12.93 3.77 5.44
C SER A 15 -11.50 3.34 5.20
N TYR A 16 -10.89 2.91 6.29
CA TYR A 16 -9.64 2.15 6.25
C TYR A 16 -10.00 0.69 6.49
N GLN A 17 -9.30 -0.20 5.78
CA GLN A 17 -9.44 -1.65 5.93
C GLN A 17 -8.47 -2.18 6.99
N LEU A 18 -7.30 -1.55 7.14
CA LEU A 18 -6.29 -1.94 8.12
C LEU A 18 -6.58 -1.33 9.51
N PRO A 19 -6.51 -2.11 10.60
CA PRO A 19 -6.77 -1.57 11.94
C PRO A 19 -5.73 -0.52 12.37
N LEU A 20 -6.17 0.73 12.62
CA LEU A 20 -5.27 1.82 13.05
C LEU A 20 -4.42 1.48 14.28
N THR A 21 -4.98 0.74 15.24
CA THR A 21 -4.25 0.31 16.44
C THR A 21 -3.04 -0.56 16.09
N LYS A 22 -3.16 -1.45 15.10
CA LYS A 22 -2.07 -2.32 14.65
C LYS A 22 -1.01 -1.52 13.89
N VAL A 23 -1.42 -0.63 13.00
CA VAL A 23 -0.50 0.28 12.30
C VAL A 23 0.29 1.11 13.32
N LYS A 24 -0.37 1.68 14.32
CA LYS A 24 0.28 2.43 15.41
C LYS A 24 1.28 1.58 16.21
N SER A 25 0.94 0.34 16.52
CA SER A 25 1.87 -0.58 17.21
C SER A 25 3.12 -0.87 16.38
N ILE A 26 2.98 -1.03 15.06
CA ILE A 26 4.11 -1.25 14.14
C ILE A 26 5.01 -0.01 14.08
N ILE A 27 4.45 1.20 13.97
CA ILE A 27 5.24 2.45 14.00
C ILE A 27 6.06 2.54 15.29
N LYS A 28 5.48 2.14 16.43
CA LYS A 28 6.14 2.15 17.74
C LYS A 28 7.24 1.12 17.94
N LEU A 29 7.46 0.21 16.98
CA LEU A 29 8.63 -0.68 17.01
C LEU A 29 9.94 0.11 16.85
N ASP A 30 9.89 1.31 16.26
CA ASP A 30 11.02 2.22 16.24
C ASP A 30 11.19 2.91 17.61
N ASN A 31 12.29 2.58 18.29
CA ASN A 31 12.69 3.10 19.60
C ASN A 31 12.87 4.64 19.63
N ASN A 32 13.02 5.29 18.48
CA ASN A 32 13.16 6.74 18.38
C ASN A 32 11.80 7.48 18.37
N THR A 33 10.68 6.76 18.32
CA THR A 33 9.37 7.36 18.19
C THR A 33 8.77 7.77 19.54
N ARG A 34 8.76 9.07 19.84
CA ARG A 34 8.23 9.61 21.12
C ARG A 34 6.70 9.76 21.13
N MET A 35 6.16 10.49 20.16
CA MET A 35 4.72 10.78 20.06
C MET A 35 4.28 10.64 18.59
N ILE A 36 3.09 10.07 18.38
CA ILE A 36 2.54 9.84 17.04
C ILE A 36 1.14 10.46 17.03
N SER A 37 0.91 11.41 16.12
CA SER A 37 -0.40 12.03 15.92
C SER A 37 -1.40 11.01 15.34
N HIS A 38 -2.69 11.20 15.61
CA HIS A 38 -3.74 10.37 15.02
C HIS A 38 -3.72 10.44 13.48
N ASP A 39 -3.52 11.64 12.92
CA ASP A 39 -3.52 11.86 11.47
C ASP A 39 -2.33 11.20 10.78
N SER A 40 -1.17 11.13 11.44
CA SER A 40 0.00 10.38 10.94
C SER A 40 -0.31 8.89 10.81
N VAL A 41 -0.97 8.29 11.82
CA VAL A 41 -1.38 6.88 11.77
C VAL A 41 -2.39 6.67 10.64
N TYR A 42 -3.35 7.58 10.49
CA TYR A 42 -4.36 7.52 9.44
C TYR A 42 -3.75 7.61 8.03
N LEU A 43 -2.86 8.57 7.78
CA LEU A 43 -2.19 8.72 6.49
C LEU A 43 -1.32 7.50 6.15
N LEU A 44 -0.55 6.99 7.12
CA LEU A 44 0.26 5.80 6.90
C LEU A 44 -0.61 4.57 6.60
N THR A 45 -1.77 4.49 7.22
CA THR A 45 -2.75 3.41 6.95
C THR A 45 -3.20 3.45 5.50
N LEU A 46 -3.63 4.61 5.00
CA LEU A 46 -4.04 4.77 3.59
C LEU A 46 -2.88 4.51 2.61
N ALA A 47 -1.69 5.01 2.92
CA ALA A 47 -0.50 4.79 2.11
C ALA A 47 -0.13 3.32 2.03
N THR A 48 -0.24 2.59 3.15
CA THR A 48 0.03 1.14 3.21
C THR A 48 -0.98 0.35 2.38
N GLU A 49 -2.27 0.73 2.43
CA GLU A 49 -3.30 0.11 1.60
C GLU A 49 -3.09 0.37 0.10
N GLU A 50 -2.67 1.58 -0.27
CA GLU A 50 -2.28 1.90 -1.64
C GLU A 50 -1.06 1.10 -2.07
N PHE A 51 -0.04 1.02 -1.22
CA PHE A 51 1.18 0.25 -1.45
C PHE A 51 0.87 -1.23 -1.74
N ILE A 52 0.02 -1.86 -0.92
CA ILE A 52 -0.40 -3.26 -1.14
C ILE A 52 -1.10 -3.41 -2.49
N ARG A 53 -1.97 -2.45 -2.86
CA ARG A 53 -2.66 -2.48 -4.16
C ARG A 53 -1.70 -2.29 -5.33
N MET A 54 -0.72 -1.40 -5.21
CA MET A 54 0.32 -1.19 -6.22
C MET A 54 1.17 -2.45 -6.41
N LEU A 55 1.74 -2.98 -5.34
CA LEU A 55 2.57 -4.18 -5.39
C LEU A 55 1.82 -5.38 -5.98
N THR A 56 0.55 -5.54 -5.58
CA THR A 56 -0.31 -6.62 -6.12
C THR A 56 -0.56 -6.46 -7.62
N ARG A 57 -0.77 -5.23 -8.12
CA ARG A 57 -0.96 -4.97 -9.55
C ARG A 57 0.30 -5.26 -10.36
N ASP A 58 1.46 -4.91 -9.84
CA ASP A 58 2.74 -5.17 -10.49
C ASP A 58 3.03 -6.68 -10.54
N ALA A 59 2.84 -7.37 -9.41
CA ALA A 59 3.00 -8.83 -9.33
C ALA A 59 2.02 -9.56 -10.25
N HIS A 60 0.77 -9.08 -10.34
CA HIS A 60 -0.21 -9.64 -11.26
C HIS A 60 0.14 -9.38 -12.74
N SER A 61 0.79 -8.26 -13.04
CA SER A 61 1.30 -7.98 -14.39
C SER A 61 2.44 -8.94 -14.76
N SER A 62 3.37 -9.20 -13.82
CA SER A 62 4.40 -10.24 -13.97
C SER A 62 3.78 -11.64 -14.18
N MET A 63 2.77 -12.01 -13.38
CA MET A 63 2.03 -13.27 -13.53
C MET A 63 1.43 -13.45 -14.94
N LYS A 64 0.82 -12.38 -15.48
CA LYS A 64 0.27 -12.40 -16.84
C LYS A 64 1.35 -12.59 -17.92
N GLN A 65 2.52 -12.01 -17.73
CA GLN A 65 3.66 -12.18 -18.66
C GLN A 65 4.16 -13.63 -18.67
N CYS A 66 4.10 -14.31 -17.53
CA CYS A 66 4.44 -15.74 -17.40
C CYS A 66 3.30 -16.69 -17.81
N ALA A 67 2.20 -16.18 -18.39
CA ALA A 67 0.99 -16.93 -18.76
C ALA A 67 0.38 -17.76 -17.60
N SER A 68 0.68 -17.40 -16.35
CA SER A 68 0.11 -18.07 -15.18
C SER A 68 -1.30 -17.55 -14.90
N LYS A 69 -2.18 -18.46 -14.44
CA LYS A 69 -3.54 -18.13 -13.97
C LYS A 69 -3.60 -17.90 -12.46
N ARG A 70 -2.49 -18.12 -11.75
CA ARG A 70 -2.38 -18.03 -10.29
C ARG A 70 -1.25 -17.09 -9.90
N LEU A 71 -1.58 -16.12 -9.04
CA LEU A 71 -0.58 -15.25 -8.42
C LEU A 71 0.23 -16.10 -7.43
N ASP A 72 1.54 -15.97 -7.49
CA ASP A 72 2.46 -16.81 -6.72
C ASP A 72 3.60 -15.95 -6.18
N ARG A 73 4.31 -16.44 -5.17
CA ARG A 73 5.38 -15.72 -4.46
C ARG A 73 6.47 -15.26 -5.43
N LEU A 74 6.81 -16.09 -6.42
CA LEU A 74 7.79 -15.79 -7.47
C LEU A 74 7.44 -14.52 -8.28
N HIS A 75 6.16 -14.26 -8.53
CA HIS A 75 5.74 -13.05 -9.26
C HIS A 75 5.92 -11.79 -8.41
N ILE A 76 5.68 -11.89 -7.10
CA ILE A 76 5.92 -10.79 -6.15
C ILE A 76 7.42 -10.49 -6.09
N PHE A 77 8.25 -11.51 -5.95
CA PHE A 77 9.71 -11.37 -5.99
C PHE A 77 10.21 -10.75 -7.28
N SER A 78 9.71 -11.22 -8.43
CA SER A 78 10.07 -10.64 -9.72
C SER A 78 9.73 -9.15 -9.75
N SER A 79 8.57 -8.74 -9.24
CA SER A 79 8.18 -7.33 -9.19
C SER A 79 9.08 -6.50 -8.28
N ILE A 80 9.43 -7.03 -7.10
CA ILE A 80 10.35 -6.36 -6.15
C ILE A 80 11.73 -6.16 -6.79
N ASN A 81 12.29 -7.21 -7.40
CA ASN A 81 13.64 -7.18 -7.96
C ASN A 81 13.75 -6.37 -9.26
N THR A 82 12.62 -6.10 -9.93
CA THR A 82 12.62 -5.37 -11.22
C THR A 82 12.32 -3.88 -11.04
N ASN A 83 11.58 -3.49 -10.00
CA ASN A 83 11.14 -2.11 -9.81
C ASN A 83 11.93 -1.42 -8.67
N PRO A 84 12.74 -0.38 -8.98
CA PRO A 84 13.51 0.35 -7.97
C PRO A 84 12.66 0.94 -6.83
N LEU A 85 11.36 1.19 -7.06
CA LEU A 85 10.46 1.66 -6.01
C LEU A 85 10.27 0.66 -4.85
N TYR A 86 10.62 -0.61 -5.06
CA TYR A 86 10.55 -1.67 -4.06
C TYR A 86 11.90 -2.05 -3.47
N GLU A 87 12.98 -1.31 -3.76
CA GLU A 87 14.34 -1.59 -3.26
C GLU A 87 14.41 -1.63 -1.72
N PHE A 88 13.57 -0.85 -1.03
CA PHE A 88 13.47 -0.87 0.44
C PHE A 88 13.02 -2.23 1.02
N LEU A 89 12.50 -3.13 0.19
CA LEU A 89 12.09 -4.48 0.56
C LEU A 89 13.18 -5.53 0.30
N ASP A 90 14.33 -5.15 -0.25
CA ASP A 90 15.42 -6.09 -0.48
C ASP A 90 15.89 -6.71 0.85
N GLY A 91 16.19 -8.01 0.83
CA GLY A 91 16.51 -8.80 2.03
C GLY A 91 15.37 -9.03 3.02
N SER A 92 14.15 -8.52 2.77
CA SER A 92 12.98 -8.76 3.65
C SER A 92 12.27 -10.09 3.36
N PHE A 93 12.61 -10.76 2.26
CA PHE A 93 11.96 -11.97 1.79
C PHE A 93 13.02 -13.03 1.47
N ASP A 94 13.18 -14.00 2.38
CA ASP A 94 13.92 -15.27 2.17
C ASP A 94 12.92 -16.37 1.80
#